data_AF-K2E5L0-F1
#
_entry.id   AF-K2E5L0-F1
#
_cell.length_a   1.000
_cell.length_b   1.000
_cell.length_c   1.000
_cell.angle_alpha   90.00
_cell.angle_beta   90.00
_cell.angle_gamma   90.00
#
_symmetry.space_group_name_H-M   'P 1'
#
loop_
_entity.id
_entity.type
_entity.pdbx_description
1 polymer ?
#
loop_
_entity_poly.entity_id
_entity_poly.type
_entity_poly.pdbx_seq_one_letter_code
_entity_poly.pdbx_strand_id
1 'polypeptide(L)'
;VFVNDLNKASISIFNPQSEIDFSGHALIGVAYFLNHILNKNIKHINSRVGKIKTWQEGELTWISALLKNTPPWNFTQLKTADEVERLSAEEMKNNKHVFVWSWLNEEKGVVRARTFASDWGIPEDEANGSGSMQLAVSLGRKLEIRHGKGSVIYTGLVKKDLVDLGGRVKDVGVQPYSTSEVKS
;
A
#
# COMPACT_ATOMS: atom_id res chain seq x y z
N VAL A 1 -1.56 9.64 -7.91
CA VAL A 1 -0.28 9.37 -8.61
C VAL A 1 -0.34 10.00 -9.98
N PHE A 2 0.72 10.66 -10.41
CA PHE A 2 0.84 11.26 -11.74
C PHE A 2 1.95 10.54 -12.49
N VAL A 3 1.73 10.23 -13.77
CA VAL A 3 2.76 9.70 -14.66
C VAL A 3 3.33 10.88 -15.45
N ASN A 4 4.55 11.28 -15.10
CA ASN A 4 5.23 12.45 -15.65
C ASN A 4 5.84 12.16 -17.03
N ASP A 5 6.27 10.91 -17.27
CA ASP A 5 6.83 10.45 -18.55
C ASP A 5 6.53 8.95 -18.72
N LEU A 6 5.72 8.61 -19.72
CA LEU A 6 5.31 7.23 -20.01
C LEU A 6 6.45 6.33 -20.49
N ASN A 7 7.42 6.88 -21.21
CA ASN A 7 8.54 6.09 -21.76
C ASN A 7 9.57 5.80 -20.69
N LYS A 8 9.74 6.72 -19.74
CA LYS A 8 10.63 6.54 -18.59
C LYS A 8 9.93 5.92 -17.40
N ALA A 9 8.61 5.70 -17.42
CA ALA A 9 7.83 5.33 -16.24
C ALA A 9 8.13 6.24 -15.03
N SER A 10 8.28 7.54 -15.29
CA SER A 10 8.54 8.55 -14.26
C SER A 10 7.23 8.96 -13.61
N ILE A 11 7.18 8.99 -12.28
CA ILE A 11 5.96 9.29 -11.53
C ILE A 11 6.21 10.28 -10.39
N SER A 12 5.13 10.91 -9.95
CA SER A 12 5.02 11.59 -8.65
C SER A 12 3.81 11.09 -7.88
N ILE A 13 3.96 10.95 -6.56
CA ILE A 13 2.90 10.46 -5.68
C ILE A 13 2.52 11.60 -4.74
N PHE A 14 1.24 11.93 -4.66
CA PHE A 14 0.74 12.98 -3.79
C PHE A 14 -0.37 12.41 -2.90
N ASN A 15 -0.39 12.85 -1.65
CA ASN A 15 -1.60 12.87 -0.83
C ASN A 15 -2.28 14.25 -0.99
N PRO A 16 -3.43 14.53 -0.34
CA PRO A 16 -4.08 15.84 -0.47
C PRO A 16 -3.25 17.05 0.01
N GLN A 17 -2.17 16.83 0.77
CA GLN A 17 -1.38 17.89 1.40
C GLN A 17 -0.06 18.15 0.67
N SER A 18 0.62 17.12 0.18
CA SER A 18 1.96 17.22 -0.40
C SER A 18 2.35 16.00 -1.25
N GLU A 19 3.49 16.13 -1.95
CA GLU A 19 4.17 14.98 -2.56
C GLU A 19 4.72 14.08 -1.45
N ILE A 20 4.53 12.76 -1.59
CA ILE A 20 4.98 11.74 -0.66
C ILE A 20 5.98 10.80 -1.33
N ASP A 21 6.87 10.24 -0.52
CA ASP A 21 7.94 9.35 -0.98
C ASP A 21 7.45 7.95 -1.36
N PHE A 22 6.38 7.46 -0.73
CA PHE A 22 5.89 6.10 -0.93
C PHE A 22 4.38 5.96 -0.69
N SER A 23 3.72 5.24 -1.58
CA SER A 23 2.40 4.62 -1.35
C SER A 23 2.35 3.30 -2.11
N GLY A 24 2.20 2.19 -1.38
CA GLY A 24 2.24 0.85 -1.95
C GLY A 24 1.12 0.62 -2.97
N HIS A 25 -0.12 0.94 -2.61
CA HIS A 25 -1.27 0.78 -3.50
C HIS A 25 -1.16 1.68 -4.75
N ALA A 26 -0.63 2.90 -4.64
CA ALA A 26 -0.40 3.77 -5.79
C ALA A 26 0.68 3.23 -6.73
N LEU A 27 1.78 2.69 -6.18
CA LEU A 27 2.88 2.10 -6.94
C LEU A 27 2.46 0.81 -7.65
N ILE A 28 1.71 -0.05 -6.96
CA ILE A 28 1.15 -1.27 -7.56
C ILE A 28 0.14 -0.91 -8.66
N GLY A 29 -0.73 0.06 -8.40
CA GLY A 29 -1.71 0.53 -9.39
C GLY A 29 -1.07 1.08 -10.65
N VAL A 30 -0.04 1.92 -10.53
CA VAL A 30 0.66 2.47 -11.72
C VAL A 30 1.49 1.41 -12.44
N ALA A 31 2.11 0.47 -11.72
CA ALA A 31 2.79 -0.68 -12.34
C ALA A 31 1.82 -1.49 -13.20
N TYR A 32 0.64 -1.82 -12.64
CA TYR A 32 -0.41 -2.53 -13.36
C TYR A 32 -0.89 -1.73 -14.57
N PHE A 33 -1.18 -0.44 -14.41
CA PHE A 33 -1.61 0.42 -15.51
C PHE A 33 -0.59 0.47 -16.65
N LEU A 34 0.69 0.73 -16.37
CA LEU A 34 1.73 0.81 -17.39
C LEU A 34 1.95 -0.53 -18.09
N ASN A 35 1.98 -1.64 -17.36
CA ASN A 35 2.30 -2.95 -17.91
C ASN A 35 1.11 -3.64 -18.56
N HIS A 36 -0.05 -3.63 -17.90
CA HIS A 36 -1.23 -4.40 -18.31
C HIS A 36 -2.16 -3.59 -19.21
N ILE A 37 -2.45 -2.33 -18.84
CA ILE A 37 -3.38 -1.49 -19.61
C ILE A 37 -2.67 -0.89 -20.84
N LEU A 38 -1.45 -0.37 -20.66
CA LEU A 38 -0.69 0.28 -21.74
C LEU A 38 0.34 -0.62 -22.44
N ASN A 39 0.49 -1.88 -22.02
CA ASN A 39 1.42 -2.84 -22.62
C ASN A 39 2.88 -2.35 -22.73
N LYS A 40 3.36 -1.54 -21.77
CA LYS A 40 4.72 -0.96 -21.80
C LYS A 40 5.83 -1.92 -21.36
N ASN A 41 5.49 -3.00 -20.65
CA ASN A 41 6.42 -4.05 -20.22
C ASN A 41 7.65 -3.54 -19.44
N ILE A 42 7.45 -2.52 -18.61
CA ILE A 42 8.46 -1.90 -17.76
C ILE A 42 8.90 -2.85 -16.64
N LYS A 43 10.16 -2.72 -16.23
CA LYS A 43 10.73 -3.45 -15.08
C LYS A 43 10.96 -2.57 -13.87
N HIS A 44 10.91 -1.25 -14.05
CA HIS A 44 11.14 -0.27 -13.00
C HIS A 44 10.21 0.93 -13.16
N ILE A 45 9.75 1.46 -12.03
CA ILE A 45 9.13 2.77 -11.90
C ILE A 45 10.21 3.73 -11.40
N ASN A 46 10.31 4.91 -12.01
CA ASN A 46 11.18 5.98 -11.54
C ASN A 46 10.35 6.93 -10.66
N SER A 47 10.70 7.03 -9.39
CA SER A 47 10.04 7.88 -8.39
C SER A 47 11.05 8.80 -7.73
N ARG A 48 10.57 9.71 -6.87
CA ARG A 48 11.41 10.57 -6.04
C ARG A 48 12.42 9.81 -5.18
N VAL A 49 12.08 8.61 -4.72
CA VAL A 49 12.98 7.74 -3.93
C VAL A 49 13.85 6.81 -4.79
N GLY A 50 13.88 7.04 -6.10
CA GLY A 50 14.68 6.29 -7.06
C GLY A 50 13.91 5.21 -7.81
N LYS A 51 14.65 4.21 -8.30
CA LYS A 51 14.12 3.10 -9.10
C LYS A 51 13.47 2.04 -8.21
N ILE A 52 12.20 1.79 -8.45
CA ILE A 52 11.41 0.76 -7.78
C ILE A 52 11.18 -0.38 -8.77
N LYS A 53 11.67 -1.57 -8.46
CA LYS A 53 11.46 -2.76 -9.30
C LYS A 53 9.97 -3.11 -9.32
N THR A 54 9.47 -3.55 -10.47
CA THR A 54 8.12 -4.12 -10.61
C THR A 54 8.10 -5.34 -11.53
N TRP A 55 7.21 -6.28 -11.25
CA TRP A 55 6.96 -7.45 -12.09
C TRP A 55 5.51 -7.94 -11.92
N GLN A 56 5.10 -8.83 -12.81
CA GLN A 56 3.82 -9.53 -12.76
C GLN A 56 4.08 -11.01 -12.44
N GLU A 57 3.27 -11.59 -11.56
CA GLU A 57 3.25 -13.03 -11.28
C GLU A 57 1.79 -13.49 -11.24
N GLY A 58 1.34 -14.15 -12.31
CA GLY A 58 -0.09 -14.45 -12.50
C GLY A 58 -0.93 -13.17 -12.43
N GLU A 59 -1.92 -13.15 -11.54
CA GLU A 59 -2.79 -11.99 -11.31
C GLU A 59 -2.18 -10.91 -10.40
N LEU A 60 -1.03 -11.18 -9.79
CA LEU A 60 -0.41 -10.26 -8.84
C LEU A 60 0.57 -9.31 -9.53
N THR A 61 0.37 -8.02 -9.27
CA THR A 61 1.36 -7.01 -9.57
C THR A 61 2.21 -6.78 -8.32
N TRP A 62 3.52 -6.80 -8.50
CA TRP A 62 4.49 -6.70 -7.43
C TRP A 62 5.41 -5.50 -7.61
N ILE A 63 5.90 -5.01 -6.47
CA ILE A 63 7.01 -4.06 -6.38
C ILE A 63 8.03 -4.51 -5.33
N SER A 64 9.27 -4.05 -5.43
CA SER A 64 10.26 -4.14 -4.33
C SER A 64 10.62 -2.73 -3.85
N ALA A 65 10.49 -2.46 -2.56
CA ALA A 65 10.77 -1.16 -1.97
C ALA A 65 11.57 -1.27 -0.67
N LEU A 66 12.33 -0.21 -0.36
CA LEU A 66 13.12 -0.12 0.87
C LEU A 66 12.26 0.42 2.02
N LEU A 67 12.33 -0.22 3.19
CA LEU A 67 11.58 0.23 4.37
C LEU A 67 11.87 1.68 4.77
N LYS A 68 13.09 2.17 4.57
CA LYS A 68 13.46 3.56 4.89
C LYS A 68 12.62 4.62 4.15
N ASN A 69 11.98 4.23 3.04
CA ASN A 69 11.13 5.12 2.24
C ASN A 69 9.67 5.10 2.72
N THR A 70 9.34 4.23 3.68
CA THR A 70 7.98 4.10 4.23
C THR A 70 7.82 4.99 5.47
N PRO A 71 6.63 5.58 5.71
CA PRO A 71 6.38 6.31 6.94
C PRO A 71 6.30 5.35 8.14
N PRO A 72 6.64 5.78 9.36
CA PRO A 72 6.53 4.94 10.55
C PRO A 72 5.06 4.62 10.88
N TRP A 73 4.82 3.47 11.50
CA TRP A 73 3.49 3.04 11.96
C TRP A 73 3.54 2.57 13.41
N ASN A 74 2.50 2.90 14.19
CA ASN A 74 2.32 2.36 15.54
C ASN A 74 1.57 1.03 15.44
N PHE A 75 2.16 -0.07 15.92
CA PHE A 75 1.54 -1.39 15.80
C PHE A 75 0.81 -1.80 17.07
N THR A 76 -0.41 -2.29 16.92
CA THR A 76 -1.20 -2.89 18.00
C THR A 76 -1.65 -4.28 17.58
N GLN A 77 -1.15 -5.32 18.24
CA GLN A 77 -1.66 -6.67 18.07
C GLN A 77 -2.84 -6.91 19.01
N LEU A 78 -3.97 -7.34 18.46
CA LEU A 78 -5.16 -7.76 19.20
C LEU A 78 -5.25 -9.29 19.28
N LYS A 79 -6.05 -9.79 20.21
CA LYS A 79 -6.13 -11.24 20.48
C LYS A 79 -6.83 -12.00 19.37
N THR A 80 -7.83 -11.37 18.74
CA THR A 80 -8.66 -12.02 17.72
C THR A 80 -8.89 -11.12 16.52
N ALA A 81 -9.13 -11.72 15.36
CA ALA A 81 -9.53 -10.99 14.16
C ALA A 81 -10.88 -10.26 14.34
N ASP A 82 -11.80 -10.80 15.13
CA ASP A 82 -13.09 -10.16 15.44
C ASP A 82 -12.93 -8.87 16.25
N GLU A 83 -11.92 -8.79 17.12
CA GLU A 83 -11.56 -7.54 17.80
C GLU A 83 -11.07 -6.49 16.78
N VAL A 84 -10.29 -6.88 15.77
CA VAL A 84 -9.86 -5.97 14.69
C VAL A 84 -11.07 -5.49 13.87
N GLU A 85 -12.00 -6.40 13.56
CA GLU A 85 -13.19 -6.08 12.75
C GLU A 85 -14.12 -5.08 13.44
N ARG A 86 -14.29 -5.20 14.75
CA ARG A 86 -15.22 -4.35 15.52
C ARG A 86 -14.76 -2.90 15.69
N LEU A 87 -13.50 -2.58 15.41
CA LEU A 87 -13.00 -1.20 15.54
C LEU A 87 -13.76 -0.25 14.60
N SER A 88 -13.94 0.98 15.03
CA SER A 88 -14.44 2.07 14.19
C SER A 88 -13.41 3.17 14.05
N ALA A 89 -13.45 3.90 12.93
CA ALA A 89 -12.59 5.07 12.75
C ALA A 89 -12.83 6.14 13.83
N GLU A 90 -14.05 6.19 14.39
CA GLU A 90 -14.42 7.11 15.48
C GLU A 90 -13.74 6.75 16.81
N GLU A 91 -13.74 5.46 17.19
CA GLU A 91 -13.02 4.99 18.39
C GLU A 91 -11.51 5.23 18.26
N MET A 92 -10.97 5.12 17.04
CA MET A 92 -9.55 5.23 16.75
C MET A 92 -9.10 6.67 16.45
N LYS A 93 -10.00 7.67 16.46
CA LYS A 93 -9.71 9.03 15.99
C LYS A 93 -8.59 9.75 16.76
N ASN A 94 -8.39 9.39 18.02
CA ASN A 94 -7.37 9.98 18.90
C ASN A 94 -6.05 9.20 18.87
N ASN A 95 -6.00 8.05 18.18
CA ASN A 95 -4.78 7.28 17.99
C ASN A 95 -3.92 7.94 16.90
N LYS A 96 -2.61 7.86 17.06
CA LYS A 96 -1.65 8.34 16.04
C LYS A 96 -1.34 7.22 15.06
N HIS A 97 -1.64 7.39 13.78
CA HIS A 97 -1.29 6.50 12.65
C HIS A 97 -0.99 5.05 13.07
N VAL A 98 -2.05 4.33 13.44
CA VAL A 98 -1.98 3.01 14.07
C VAL A 98 -2.37 1.91 13.08
N PHE A 99 -1.54 0.87 13.03
CA PHE A 99 -1.76 -0.38 12.32
C PHE A 99 -2.18 -1.45 13.33
N VAL A 100 -3.46 -1.80 13.32
CA VAL A 100 -4.04 -2.78 14.25
C VAL A 100 -4.20 -4.11 13.54
N TRP A 101 -3.79 -5.21 14.17
CA TRP A 101 -3.79 -6.51 13.52
C TRP A 101 -3.98 -7.68 14.47
N SER A 102 -4.39 -8.83 13.94
CA SER A 102 -4.42 -10.10 14.65
C SER A 102 -4.17 -11.25 13.68
N TRP A 103 -3.68 -12.39 14.20
CA TRP A 103 -3.51 -13.60 13.41
C TRP A 103 -4.87 -14.17 13.01
N LEU A 104 -5.06 -14.43 11.71
CA LEU A 104 -6.11 -15.32 11.22
C LEU A 104 -5.61 -16.77 11.17
N ASN A 105 -4.35 -16.92 10.80
CA ASN A 105 -3.64 -18.19 10.84
C ASN A 105 -2.14 -17.91 10.97
N GLU A 106 -1.61 -18.07 12.18
CA GLU A 106 -0.20 -17.80 12.44
C GLU A 106 0.71 -18.76 11.69
N GLU A 107 0.43 -20.05 11.64
CA GLU A 107 1.28 -21.01 10.92
C GLU A 107 1.46 -20.65 9.44
N LYS A 108 0.38 -20.20 8.79
CA LYS A 108 0.35 -19.80 7.37
C LYS A 108 0.76 -18.34 7.13
N GLY A 109 0.96 -17.54 8.17
CA GLY A 109 1.30 -16.12 8.04
C GLY A 109 0.13 -15.27 7.53
N VAL A 110 -1.11 -15.62 7.88
CA VAL A 110 -2.30 -14.88 7.45
C VAL A 110 -2.77 -13.96 8.57
N VAL A 111 -2.91 -12.67 8.25
CA VAL A 111 -3.23 -11.59 9.20
C VAL A 111 -4.52 -10.89 8.80
N ARG A 112 -5.36 -10.55 9.78
CA ARG A 112 -6.40 -9.51 9.63
C ARG A 112 -5.82 -8.20 10.12
N ALA A 113 -5.88 -7.13 9.32
CA ALA A 113 -5.35 -5.82 9.70
C ALA A 113 -6.23 -4.64 9.26
N ARG A 114 -6.21 -3.57 10.04
CA ARG A 114 -6.80 -2.27 9.70
C ARG A 114 -5.85 -1.16 10.11
N THR A 115 -5.90 -0.04 9.39
CA THR A 115 -5.04 1.11 9.63
C THR A 115 -5.90 2.35 9.81
N PHE A 116 -5.66 3.09 10.90
CA PHE A 116 -6.34 4.35 11.20
C PHE A 116 -5.28 5.43 11.37
N ALA A 117 -5.40 6.53 10.60
CA ALA A 117 -4.42 7.61 10.59
C ALA A 117 -5.13 8.97 10.52
N SER A 118 -6.07 9.20 11.44
CA SER A 118 -6.84 10.44 11.51
C SER A 118 -5.96 11.66 11.72
N ASP A 119 -4.80 11.51 12.36
CA ASP A 119 -3.77 12.54 12.48
C ASP A 119 -3.09 12.92 11.14
N TRP A 120 -3.25 12.09 10.11
CA TRP A 120 -2.88 12.39 8.72
C TRP A 120 -4.10 12.71 7.84
N GLY A 121 -5.27 12.91 8.46
CA GLY A 121 -6.53 13.15 7.74
C GLY A 121 -7.09 11.92 7.03
N ILE A 122 -6.64 10.71 7.40
CA ILE A 122 -7.10 9.44 6.82
C ILE A 122 -7.85 8.65 7.90
N PRO A 123 -9.20 8.69 7.92
CA PRO A 123 -9.98 7.96 8.92
C PRO A 123 -9.65 6.48 8.94
N GLU A 124 -9.54 5.86 7.76
CA GLU A 124 -9.09 4.48 7.59
C GLU A 124 -8.37 4.33 6.23
N ASP A 125 -7.21 3.67 6.23
CA ASP A 125 -6.53 3.22 5.00
C ASP A 125 -6.88 1.75 4.76
N GLU A 126 -7.65 1.47 3.71
CA GLU A 126 -8.10 0.12 3.39
C GLU A 126 -7.01 -0.77 2.77
N ALA A 127 -5.83 -0.23 2.45
CA ALA A 127 -4.76 -0.95 1.74
C ALA A 127 -3.33 -0.50 2.15
N ASN A 128 -3.06 -0.39 3.45
CA ASN A 128 -1.77 0.10 3.96
C ASN A 128 -0.61 -0.86 3.67
N GLY A 129 0.06 -0.64 2.53
CA GLY A 129 1.23 -1.42 2.12
C GLY A 129 2.47 -1.16 2.98
N SER A 130 2.72 0.08 3.42
CA SER A 130 3.89 0.42 4.23
C SER A 130 3.88 -0.27 5.60
N GLY A 131 2.76 -0.23 6.32
CA GLY A 131 2.61 -0.91 7.60
C GLY A 131 2.68 -2.42 7.43
N SER A 132 2.12 -2.95 6.33
CA SER A 132 2.22 -4.36 5.97
C SER A 132 3.68 -4.82 5.78
N MET A 133 4.50 -4.03 5.07
CA MET A 133 5.93 -4.31 4.89
C MET A 133 6.68 -4.30 6.21
N GLN A 134 6.44 -3.31 7.06
CA GLN A 134 7.07 -3.20 8.38
C GLN A 134 6.70 -4.37 9.29
N LEU A 135 5.43 -4.80 9.27
CA LEU A 135 4.96 -5.96 10.02
C LEU A 135 5.63 -7.27 9.56
N ALA A 136 5.75 -7.47 8.25
CA ALA A 136 6.42 -8.66 7.70
C ALA A 136 7.89 -8.75 8.15
N VAL A 137 8.58 -7.60 8.17
CA VAL A 137 9.98 -7.53 8.64
C VAL A 137 10.07 -7.72 10.15
N SER A 138 9.19 -7.11 10.95
CA SER A 138 9.23 -7.25 12.41
C SER A 138 8.94 -8.69 12.87
N LEU A 139 8.07 -9.39 12.16
CA LEU A 139 7.76 -10.80 12.40
C LEU A 139 8.73 -11.77 11.71
N GLY A 140 9.66 -11.27 10.91
CA GLY A 140 10.68 -12.08 10.21
C GLY A 140 10.11 -13.08 9.20
N ARG A 141 8.96 -12.79 8.58
CA ARG A 141 8.27 -13.76 7.71
C ARG A 141 7.44 -13.13 6.61
N LYS A 142 7.10 -13.94 5.61
CA LYS A 142 6.12 -13.58 4.56
C LYS A 142 4.71 -13.55 5.16
N LEU A 143 3.90 -12.59 4.72
CA LEU A 143 2.53 -12.42 5.17
C LEU A 143 1.55 -12.31 3.99
N GLU A 144 0.38 -12.91 4.17
CA GLU A 144 -0.86 -12.55 3.48
C GLU A 144 -1.71 -11.73 4.45
N ILE A 145 -2.03 -10.49 4.10
CA ILE A 145 -2.73 -9.56 4.98
C ILE A 145 -4.08 -9.21 4.36
N ARG A 146 -5.16 -9.58 5.05
CA ARG A 146 -6.53 -9.15 4.77
C ARG A 146 -6.75 -7.78 5.41
N HIS A 147 -6.62 -6.73 4.59
CA HIS A 147 -6.58 -5.35 5.02
C HIS A 147 -7.89 -4.60 4.72
N GLY A 148 -8.31 -3.73 5.66
CA GLY A 148 -9.50 -2.90 5.48
C GLY A 148 -10.74 -3.76 5.20
N LYS A 149 -11.54 -3.39 4.20
CA LYS A 149 -12.78 -4.11 3.85
C LYS A 149 -12.63 -5.22 2.81
N GLY A 150 -11.48 -5.33 2.15
CA GLY A 150 -11.34 -6.31 1.06
C GLY A 150 -9.99 -6.39 0.38
N SER A 151 -9.01 -5.57 0.76
CA SER A 151 -7.68 -5.65 0.17
C SER A 151 -6.95 -6.89 0.67
N VAL A 152 -6.24 -7.57 -0.23
CA VAL A 152 -5.29 -8.63 0.12
C VAL A 152 -3.91 -8.19 -0.30
N ILE A 153 -3.02 -8.07 0.68
CA ILE A 153 -1.65 -7.61 0.51
C ILE A 153 -0.72 -8.79 0.76
N TYR A 154 0.18 -9.05 -0.17
CA TYR A 154 1.25 -10.03 -0.02
C TYR A 154 2.56 -9.29 0.19
N THR A 155 3.33 -9.70 1.19
CA THR A 155 4.58 -9.00 1.51
C THR A 155 5.60 -9.91 2.17
N GLY A 156 6.88 -9.62 1.97
CA GLY A 156 7.96 -10.38 2.59
C GLY A 156 9.34 -9.76 2.39
N LEU A 157 10.21 -9.95 3.39
CA LEU A 157 11.59 -9.51 3.32
C LEU A 157 12.35 -10.27 2.22
N VAL A 158 13.05 -9.54 1.36
CA VAL A 158 13.96 -10.10 0.35
C VAL A 158 15.36 -10.17 0.92
N LYS A 159 15.90 -9.02 1.35
CA LYS A 159 17.22 -8.89 1.96
C LYS A 159 17.31 -7.58 2.73
N LYS A 160 17.90 -7.61 3.93
CA LYS A 160 18.14 -6.43 4.78
C LYS A 160 16.87 -5.61 5.04
N ASP A 161 16.62 -4.58 4.24
CA ASP A 161 15.51 -3.63 4.32
C ASP A 161 14.70 -3.55 3.01
N LEU A 162 15.03 -4.38 2.02
CA LEU A 162 14.29 -4.52 0.76
C LEU A 162 13.15 -5.52 0.92
N VAL A 163 11.93 -5.06 0.72
CA VAL A 163 10.70 -5.82 0.94
C VAL A 163 9.89 -5.85 -0.33
N ASP A 164 9.41 -7.04 -0.69
CA ASP A 164 8.48 -7.23 -1.79
C ASP A 164 7.06 -6.96 -1.30
N LEU A 165 6.26 -6.26 -2.12
CA LEU A 165 4.88 -5.92 -1.86
C LEU A 165 4.05 -6.21 -3.11
N GLY A 166 2.99 -6.98 -2.96
CA GLY A 166 2.14 -7.43 -4.07
C GLY A 166 0.66 -7.37 -3.75
N GLY A 167 -0.13 -7.23 -4.80
CA GLY A 167 -1.59 -7.20 -4.71
C GLY A 167 -2.24 -7.39 -6.07
N ARG A 168 -3.54 -7.67 -6.05
CA ARG A 168 -4.37 -7.66 -7.25
C ARG A 168 -4.83 -6.23 -7.53
N VAL A 169 -4.98 -5.88 -8.79
CA VAL A 169 -5.52 -4.59 -9.23
C VAL A 169 -6.72 -4.86 -10.10
N LYS A 170 -7.80 -4.11 -9.86
CA LYS A 170 -8.99 -4.11 -10.72
C LYS A 170 -9.05 -2.76 -11.43
N ASP A 171 -9.10 -2.80 -12.76
CA ASP A 171 -9.44 -1.62 -13.54
C ASP A 171 -10.94 -1.31 -13.37
N VAL A 172 -11.23 -0.07 -12.99
CA VAL A 172 -12.60 0.44 -12.79
C VAL A 172 -12.99 1.46 -13.86
N GLY A 173 -12.17 1.61 -14.91
CA GLY A 173 -12.37 2.54 -16.01
C GLY A 173 -11.79 3.93 -15.76
N VAL A 174 -11.93 4.79 -16.76
CA VAL A 174 -11.45 6.17 -16.74
C VAL A 174 -12.58 7.07 -16.26
N GLN A 175 -12.32 7.87 -15.22
CA GLN A 175 -13.20 8.97 -14.86
C GLN A 175 -12.73 10.26 -15.54
N PRO A 176 -13.58 10.96 -16.31
CA PRO A 176 -13.25 12.26 -16.89
C PRO A 176 -12.89 13.26 -15.79
N TYR A 177 -11.84 14.04 -16.00
CA TYR A 177 -11.52 15.16 -15.12
C TYR A 177 -12.58 16.26 -15.27
N SER A 178 -13.36 16.54 -14.22
CA SER A 178 -14.32 17.64 -14.21
C SER A 178 -13.64 18.93 -13.74
N THR A 179 -13.62 19.96 -14.58
CA THR A 179 -13.03 21.28 -14.29
C THR A 179 -13.92 22.19 -13.44
N SER A 180 -15.05 21.69 -12.92
CA SER A 180 -16.11 22.52 -12.31
C SER A 180 -15.81 23.06 -10.90
N GLU A 181 -14.65 22.78 -10.30
CA GLU A 181 -14.33 23.17 -8.91
C GLU A 181 -13.05 23.99 -8.73
N VAL A 182 -12.51 24.60 -9.79
CA VAL A 182 -11.51 25.65 -9.61
C VAL A 182 -12.25 26.97 -9.38
N LYS A 183 -12.61 27.25 -8.12
CA LYS A 183 -13.00 28.61 -7.74
C LYS A 183 -11.78 29.52 -7.94
N SER A 184 -11.93 30.47 -8.87
CA SER A 184 -11.04 31.59 -9.15
C SER A 184 -10.76 32.43 -7.91
#